data_AF-A0AA40YGV1-F1
#
_entry.id   AF-A0AA40YGV1-F1
#
_cell.length_a   1.000
_cell.length_b   1.000
_cell.length_c   1.000
_cell.angle_alpha   90.00
_cell.angle_beta   90.00
_cell.angle_gamma   90.00
#
_symmetry.space_group_name_H-M   'P 1'
#
loop_
_entity.id
_entity.type
_entity.pdbx_description
1 polymer ?
#
loop_
_entity_poly.entity_id
_entity_poly.type
_entity_poly.pdbx_seq_one_letter_code
_entity_poly.pdbx_strand_id
1 'polypeptide(L)' 'MLPALEVVVPMGRKAQAGWAAYQETYAPKVHTLPTWHPSPRVFASRPAARQEILDVLRTAERILSGGAVSGA' A
#
# COMPACT_ATOMS: atom_id res chain seq x y z
N MET A 1 -2.37 9.03 17.95
CA MET A 1 -1.50 8.26 17.03
C MET A 1 -1.83 6.78 17.17
N LEU A 2 -1.73 6.00 16.09
CA LEU A 2 -1.90 4.54 16.11
C LEU A 2 -0.53 3.91 16.42
N PRO A 3 -0.24 3.51 17.68
CA PRO A 3 1.11 3.15 18.10
C PRO A 3 1.64 1.84 17.47
N ALA A 4 0.76 1.02 16.90
CA ALA A 4 1.11 -0.24 16.23
C ALA A 4 0.98 -0.18 14.70
N LEU A 5 0.94 1.02 14.11
CA LEU A 5 0.87 1.16 12.66
C LEU A 5 2.26 0.95 12.04
N GLU A 6 2.44 -0.16 11.33
CA GLU A 6 3.73 -0.53 10.70
C GLU A 6 3.71 -0.40 9.17
N VAL A 7 2.56 -0.67 8.53
CA VAL A 7 2.40 -0.65 7.07
C VAL A 7 1.16 0.14 6.69
N VAL A 8 1.29 0.98 5.66
CA VAL A 8 0.19 1.73 5.03
C VAL A 8 0.13 1.38 3.55
N VAL A 9 -1.05 0.97 3.08
CA VAL A 9 -1.30 0.57 1.69
C VAL A 9 -2.27 1.57 1.05
N PRO A 10 -1.82 2.74 0.56
CA PRO A 10 -2.72 3.70 -0.06
C PRO A 10 -3.17 3.22 -1.45
N MET A 11 -4.48 2.99 -1.58
CA MET A 11 -5.08 2.40 -2.79
C MET A 11 -5.66 3.49 -3.72
N GLY A 12 -5.00 3.69 -4.85
CA GLY A 12 -5.37 4.66 -5.88
C GLY A 12 -5.00 6.11 -5.56
N ARG A 13 -5.17 6.97 -6.57
CA ARG A 13 -4.63 8.34 -6.59
C ARG A 13 -5.05 9.20 -5.38
N LYS A 14 -6.31 9.13 -4.96
CA LYS A 14 -6.81 9.96 -3.86
C LYS A 14 -6.20 9.54 -2.52
N ALA A 15 -6.14 8.25 -2.24
CA ALA A 15 -5.53 7.73 -1.01
C ALA A 15 -4.03 8.01 -0.97
N GLN A 16 -3.34 7.86 -2.11
CA GLN A 16 -1.91 8.17 -2.22
C GLN A 16 -1.62 9.66 -1.98
N ALA A 17 -2.41 10.56 -2.57
CA ALA A 17 -2.26 11.99 -2.34
C ALA A 17 -2.52 12.38 -0.88
N GLY A 18 -3.59 11.86 -0.27
CA GLY A 18 -3.89 12.12 1.14
C GLY A 18 -2.80 11.60 2.08
N TRP A 19 -2.26 10.41 1.79
CA TRP A 19 -1.16 9.85 2.55
C TRP A 19 0.14 10.65 2.38
N ALA A 20 0.48 11.08 1.17
CA ALA A 20 1.66 11.90 0.92
C ALA A 20 1.63 13.22 1.72
N ALA A 21 0.49 13.91 1.76
CA ALA A 21 0.32 15.12 2.56
C ALA A 21 0.48 14.86 4.08
N TYR A 22 -0.01 13.70 4.56
CA TYR A 22 0.21 13.28 5.94
C TYR A 22 1.69 12.98 6.23
N GLN A 23 2.38 12.29 5.32
CA GLN A 23 3.80 11.98 5.47
C GLN A 23 4.67 13.23 5.48
N GLU A 24 4.37 14.20 4.62
CA GLU A 24 5.06 15.50 4.60
C GLU A 24 4.93 16.24 5.94
N THR A 25 3.77 16.15 6.58
CA THR A 25 3.50 16.84 7.85
C THR A 25 4.11 16.12 9.06
N TYR A 26 4.02 14.79 9.11
CA TYR A 26 4.28 14.02 10.34
C TYR A 26 5.48 13.06 10.27
N ALA A 27 6.05 12.84 9.08
CA ALA A 27 7.18 11.93 8.83
C ALA A 27 7.11 10.59 9.61
N PRO A 28 5.99 9.84 9.53
CA PRO A 28 5.83 8.61 10.31
C PRO A 28 6.82 7.53 9.83
N LYS A 29 7.41 6.80 10.77
CA LYS A 29 8.29 5.65 10.48
C LYS A 29 7.46 4.40 10.17
N VAL A 30 6.89 4.33 8.97
CA VAL A 30 6.06 3.20 8.50
C VAL A 30 6.40 2.81 7.07
N HIS A 31 6.21 1.54 6.72
CA HIS A 31 6.30 1.09 5.35
C HIS A 31 5.09 1.59 4.54
N THR A 32 5.33 2.15 3.35
CA THR A 32 4.27 2.60 2.45
C THR A 32 4.30 1.78 1.18
N LEU A 33 3.18 1.09 0.88
CA LEU A 33 3.05 0.23 -0.30
C LEU A 33 1.88 0.73 -1.17
N PRO A 34 2.10 1.69 -2.07
CA PRO A 34 1.04 2.22 -2.93
C PRO A 34 0.58 1.15 -3.93
N THR A 35 -0.73 1.10 -4.19
CA THR A 35 -1.31 0.17 -5.19
C THR A 35 -2.56 0.76 -5.84
N TRP A 36 -3.16 0.03 -6.78
CA TRP A 36 -4.39 0.41 -7.46
C TRP A 36 -5.60 0.45 -6.51
N HIS A 37 -6.60 1.25 -6.87
CA HIS A 37 -7.90 1.20 -6.18
C HIS A 37 -8.66 -0.07 -6.59
N PRO A 38 -9.23 -0.84 -5.65
CA PRO A 38 -9.90 -2.11 -5.94
C PRO A 38 -11.35 -1.91 -6.43
N SER A 39 -11.60 -0.98 -7.36
CA SER A 39 -12.95 -0.77 -7.91
C SER A 39 -13.19 -1.58 -9.17
N PRO A 40 -14.45 -1.96 -9.47
CA PRO A 40 -14.80 -2.65 -10.71
C PRO A 40 -14.32 -1.90 -11.96
N ARG A 41 -14.38 -0.56 -11.95
CA ARG A 41 -13.89 0.28 -13.04
C ARG A 41 -12.41 0.06 -13.33
N VAL A 42 -11.57 -0.02 -12.30
CA VAL A 42 -10.13 -0.26 -12.47
C VAL A 42 -9.89 -1.65 -13.03
N PHE A 43 -10.56 -2.67 -12.49
CA PHE A 43 -10.41 -4.05 -12.97
C PHE A 43 -10.88 -4.23 -14.41
N ALA A 44 -11.94 -3.54 -14.82
CA ALA A 44 -12.43 -3.56 -16.19
C ALA A 44 -11.40 -2.95 -17.17
N SER A 45 -10.77 -1.82 -16.81
CA SER A 45 -9.77 -1.16 -17.67
C SER A 45 -8.37 -1.75 -17.56
N ARG A 46 -8.06 -2.46 -16.47
CA ARG A 46 -6.75 -3.05 -16.17
C ARG A 46 -6.93 -4.35 -15.37
N PRO A 47 -7.18 -5.49 -16.05
CA PRO A 47 -7.38 -6.77 -15.37
C PRO A 47 -6.19 -7.19 -14.48
N ALA A 48 -4.96 -6.85 -14.88
CA ALA A 48 -3.74 -7.13 -14.11
C ALA A 48 -3.72 -6.47 -12.72
N ALA A 49 -4.46 -5.37 -12.52
CA ALA A 49 -4.50 -4.66 -11.25
C ALA A 49 -4.95 -5.55 -10.08
N ARG A 50 -5.79 -6.56 -10.35
CA ARG A 50 -6.20 -7.52 -9.32
C ARG A 50 -5.00 -8.27 -8.75
N GLN A 51 -4.12 -8.77 -9.62
CA GLN A 51 -2.93 -9.52 -9.18
C GLN A 51 -1.92 -8.58 -8.51
N GLU A 52 -1.71 -7.39 -9.08
CA GLU A 52 -0.81 -6.37 -8.51
C GLU A 52 -1.24 -5.96 -7.09
N ILE A 53 -2.54 -5.81 -6.82
CA ILE A 53 -3.06 -5.55 -5.47
C ILE A 53 -2.76 -6.72 -4.53
N LEU A 54 -3.01 -7.96 -4.97
CA LEU A 54 -2.76 -9.15 -4.16
C LEU A 54 -1.27 -9.28 -3.79
N ASP A 55 -0.37 -8.99 -4.73
CA ASP A 55 1.07 -9.07 -4.49
C ASP A 55 1.55 -8.00 -3.50
N VAL A 56 0.96 -6.81 -3.53
CA VAL A 56 1.20 -5.77 -2.52
C VAL A 56 0.71 -6.22 -1.14
N LEU A 57 -0.48 -6.80 -1.04
CA LEU A 57 -1.01 -7.30 0.24
C LEU A 57 -0.16 -8.44 0.82
N ARG A 58 0.31 -9.38 -0.02
CA ARG A 58 1.27 -10.42 0.39
C ARG A 58 2.62 -9.83 0.83
N THR A 59 3.02 -8.71 0.23
CA THR A 59 4.22 -7.98 0.68
C THR A 59 4.01 -7.37 2.05
N ALA A 60 2.85 -6.76 2.30
CA ALA A 60 2.49 -6.24 3.62
C ALA A 60 2.47 -7.35 4.68
N GLU A 61 1.85 -8.50 4.37
CA GLU A 61 1.82 -9.67 5.24
C GLU A 61 3.24 -10.17 5.60
N ARG A 62 4.14 -10.24 4.62
CA ARG A 62 5.55 -10.62 4.85
C ARG A 62 6.26 -9.65 5.79
N ILE A 63 6.08 -8.35 5.59
CA ILE A 63 6.67 -7.32 6.48
C ILE A 63 6.16 -7.52 7.91
N LEU A 64 4.85 -7.66 8.09
CA LEU A 64 4.22 -7.83 9.40
C LEU A 64 4.62 -9.15 10.08
N SER A 65 4.91 -10.19 9.29
CA SER A 65 5.34 -11.50 9.81
C SER A 65 6.86 -11.58 10.09
N GLY A 66 7.61 -10.48 9.89
CA GLY A 66 9.07 -10.45 10.07
C GLY A 66 9.87 -11.14 8.96
N GLY A 67 9.25 -11.43 7.81
CA GLY A 67 9.91 -12.03 6.66
C GLY A 67 10.73 -11.00 5.88
N ALA A 68 12.01 -11.32 5.59
CA ALA A 68 12.87 -10.48 4.77
C ALA A 68 12.24 -10.22 3.38
N VAL A 69 12.12 -8.95 3.01
CA VAL A 69 11.74 -8.55 1.66
C VAL A 69 13.01 -8.57 0.80
N SER A 70 13.27 -9.66 0.08
CA SER A 70 14.30 -9.65 -0.97
C SER A 70 13.82 -8.74 -2.10
N GLY A 71 14.51 -7.61 -2.27
CA GLY A 71 14.34 -6.72 -3.41
C GLY A 71 14.91 -7.35 -4.69
N ALA A 72 14.22 -7.11 -5.80
CA ALA A 72 14.73 -7.24 -7.16
C ALA A 72 15.12 -5.85 -7.68
#